data_AF-A0A953G2V4-F1
#
_entry.id   AF-A0A953G2V4-F1
#
_cell.length_a   1.000
_cell.length_b   1.000
_cell.length_c   1.000
_cell.angle_alpha   90.00
_cell.angle_beta   90.00
_cell.angle_gamma   90.00
#
_symmetry.space_group_name_H-M   'P 1'
#
loop_
_entity.id
_entity.type
_entity.pdbx_description
1 polymer ?
#
loop_
_entity_poly.entity_id
_entity_poly.type
_entity_poly.pdbx_seq_one_letter_code
_entity_poly.pdbx_strand_id
1 'polypeptide(L)'
;MLSVSLRCGAKTRKGISCLTRPIKGKKRCRMHGGTNPGTPHGSLHGRYKHGFYSKKAVEERSSLRALLKATQDLLADLKNQ
;
A
#
# COMPACT_ATOMS: atom_id res chain seq x y z
N MET A 1 10.13 0.66 32.62
CA MET A 1 9.59 0.25 31.30
C MET A 1 10.60 -0.67 30.63
N LEU A 2 10.35 -1.98 30.61
CA LEU A 2 11.20 -2.92 29.88
C LEU A 2 11.18 -2.52 28.40
N SER A 3 12.32 -2.04 27.90
CA SER A 3 12.58 -1.90 26.48
C SER A 3 12.45 -3.29 25.87
N VAL A 4 11.26 -3.62 25.35
CA VAL A 4 11.08 -4.70 24.39
C VAL A 4 12.04 -4.34 23.29
N SER A 5 13.23 -4.95 23.31
CA SER A 5 14.29 -4.60 22.39
C SER A 5 13.71 -4.75 21.01
N LEU A 6 13.42 -3.63 20.32
CA LEU A 6 12.83 -3.64 18.99
C LEU A 6 13.68 -4.61 18.17
N ARG A 7 13.09 -5.74 17.78
CA ARG A 7 13.71 -6.72 16.89
C ARG A 7 13.16 -6.47 15.50
N CYS A 8 13.93 -6.83 14.48
CA CYS A 8 13.50 -6.69 13.11
C CYS A 8 12.18 -7.44 12.83
N GLY A 9 11.99 -8.63 13.42
CA GLY A 9 10.76 -9.40 13.29
C GLY A 9 10.44 -9.92 11.89
N ALA A 10 11.29 -9.67 10.88
CA ALA A 10 11.10 -10.18 9.53
C ALA A 10 11.18 -11.70 9.51
N LYS A 11 10.31 -12.36 8.73
CA LYS A 11 10.40 -13.81 8.52
C LYS A 11 11.70 -14.13 7.77
N THR A 12 12.55 -14.94 8.38
CA THR A 12 13.80 -15.42 7.78
C THR A 12 13.52 -16.60 6.84
N ARG A 13 14.53 -17.01 6.06
CA ARG A 13 14.44 -18.21 5.20
C ARG A 13 14.13 -19.50 5.97
N LYS A 14 14.50 -19.57 7.25
CA LYS A 14 14.20 -20.69 8.15
C LYS A 14 12.77 -20.64 8.73
N GLY A 15 11.95 -19.69 8.31
CA GLY A 15 10.57 -19.52 8.79
C GLY A 15 10.43 -18.80 10.14
N ILE A 16 11.53 -18.61 10.89
CA ILE A 16 11.54 -17.93 12.18
C ILE A 16 11.67 -16.40 12.04
N SER A 17 11.31 -15.66 13.09
CA SER A 17 11.42 -14.20 13.13
C SER A 17 12.87 -13.73 13.29
N CYS A 18 13.23 -12.62 12.63
CA CYS A 18 14.55 -12.05 12.71
C CYS A 18 14.79 -11.35 14.05
N LEU A 19 15.79 -11.82 14.79
CA LEU A 19 16.18 -11.32 16.11
C LEU A 19 17.23 -10.19 16.07
N THR A 20 17.68 -9.78 14.88
CA THR A 20 18.62 -8.65 14.73
C THR A 20 17.95 -7.33 15.10
N ARG A 21 18.72 -6.39 15.67
CA ARG A 21 18.25 -5.02 15.93
C ARG A 21 17.93 -4.29 14.61
N PRO A 22 16.82 -3.55 14.53
CA PRO A 22 16.53 -2.62 13.44
C PRO A 22 17.59 -1.52 13.35
N ILE A 23 17.66 -0.89 12.17
CA ILE A 23 18.41 0.36 12.02
C ILE A 23 17.71 1.45 12.86
N LYS A 24 18.48 2.37 13.45
CA LYS A 24 17.95 3.49 14.25
C LYS A 24 16.87 4.24 13.45
N GLY A 25 15.69 4.39 14.05
CA GLY A 25 14.53 5.05 13.41
C GLY A 25 13.81 4.23 12.33
N LYS A 26 14.15 2.95 12.15
CA LYS A 26 13.48 2.04 11.19
C LYS A 26 12.91 0.81 11.88
N LYS A 27 11.94 0.17 11.22
CA LYS A 27 11.28 -1.05 11.72
C LYS A 27 12.06 -2.34 11.44
N ARG A 28 12.98 -2.33 10.48
CA ARG A 28 13.70 -3.53 10.00
C ARG A 28 15.22 -3.38 10.11
N CYS A 29 15.94 -4.50 10.17
CA CYS A 29 17.40 -4.52 10.18
C CYS A 29 17.97 -4.32 8.76
N ARG A 30 19.29 -4.11 8.67
CA ARG A 30 20.02 -3.95 7.41
C ARG A 30 19.70 -5.05 6.38
N MET A 31 19.59 -6.30 6.84
CA MET A 31 19.35 -7.46 5.99
C MET A 31 17.90 -7.61 5.50
N HIS A 32 16.94 -6.94 6.15
CA HIS A 32 15.51 -7.08 5.86
C HIS A 32 14.86 -5.75 5.46
N GLY A 33 15.59 -4.92 4.71
CA GLY A 33 15.07 -3.69 4.12
C GLY A 33 15.17 -2.45 5.01
N GLY A 34 15.89 -2.49 6.14
CA GLY A 34 16.11 -1.32 6.98
C GLY A 34 16.86 -0.18 6.27
N THR A 35 17.71 -0.51 5.30
CA THR A 35 18.43 0.46 4.44
C THR A 35 17.64 0.90 3.23
N ASN A 36 16.51 0.26 2.94
CA ASN A 36 15.72 0.61 1.78
C ASN A 36 14.99 1.95 2.08
N PRO A 37 15.17 2.99 1.24
CA PRO A 37 14.46 4.26 1.41
C PRO A 37 12.93 4.12 1.22
N GLY A 38 12.47 2.97 0.72
CA GLY A 38 11.09 2.74 0.32
C GLY A 38 10.90 3.05 -1.16
N THR A 39 9.70 2.76 -1.68
CA THR A 39 9.36 3.10 -3.05
C THR A 39 9.28 4.62 -3.19
N PRO A 40 9.94 5.21 -4.20
CA PRO A 40 9.90 6.65 -4.40
C PRO A 40 8.49 7.14 -4.75
N HIS A 41 8.20 8.40 -4.48
CA HIS A 41 6.90 9.01 -4.73
C HIS A 41 6.82 9.69 -6.11
N GLY A 42 5.60 9.96 -6.57
CA GLY A 42 5.35 10.76 -7.77
C GLY A 42 5.89 10.12 -9.05
N SER A 43 6.49 10.94 -9.92
CA SER A 43 7.02 10.53 -11.23
C SER A 43 8.13 9.49 -11.16
N LEU A 44 8.84 9.41 -10.03
CA LEU A 44 9.86 8.39 -9.79
C LEU A 44 9.26 7.02 -9.47
N HIS A 45 7.99 6.96 -9.07
CA HIS A 45 7.30 5.70 -8.78
C HIS A 45 7.06 4.94 -10.09
N GLY A 46 7.52 3.68 -10.21
CA GLY A 46 7.43 2.91 -11.46
C GLY A 46 6.00 2.70 -12.01
N ARG A 47 4.96 2.82 -11.18
CA ARG A 47 3.54 2.81 -11.60
C ARG A 47 3.02 4.15 -12.13
N TYR A 48 3.80 5.22 -12.00
CA TYR A 48 3.46 6.56 -12.47
C TYR A 48 3.73 6.74 -13.97
N LYS A 49 4.31 5.74 -14.66
CA LYS A 49 4.66 5.76 -16.10
C LYS A 49 3.55 6.28 -17.03
N HIS A 50 2.31 5.84 -16.81
CA HIS A 50 1.17 6.23 -17.64
C HIS A 50 0.14 7.07 -16.88
N GLY A 51 0.43 7.49 -15.64
CA GLY A 51 -0.51 8.23 -14.79
C GLY A 51 -1.74 7.43 -14.30
N PHE A 52 -2.03 6.26 -14.88
CA PHE A 52 -3.22 5.46 -14.58
C PHE A 52 -3.33 5.08 -13.10
N TYR A 53 -2.20 4.85 -12.41
CA TYR A 53 -2.17 4.54 -10.98
C TYR A 53 -1.85 5.74 -10.08
N SER A 54 -1.88 6.96 -10.63
CA SER A 54 -1.80 8.17 -9.80
C SER A 54 -3.01 8.25 -8.86
N LYS A 55 -2.85 8.96 -7.73
CA LYS A 55 -3.94 9.17 -6.78
C LYS A 55 -5.15 9.81 -7.47
N LYS A 56 -4.92 10.87 -8.25
CA LYS A 56 -5.95 11.58 -9.03
C LYS A 56 -6.72 10.64 -9.97
N ALA A 57 -6.02 9.84 -10.78
CA ALA A 57 -6.67 8.93 -11.71
C ALA A 57 -7.46 7.81 -11.01
N VAL A 58 -7.01 7.36 -9.83
CA VAL A 58 -7.75 6.38 -9.01
C VAL A 58 -9.03 7.00 -8.46
N GLU A 59 -8.95 8.22 -7.94
CA GLU A 59 -10.10 8.97 -7.40
C GLU A 59 -11.15 9.25 -8.47
N GLU A 60 -10.74 9.77 -9.64
CA GLU A 60 -11.63 10.03 -10.77
C GLU A 60 -12.38 8.76 -11.20
N ARG A 61 -11.69 7.63 -11.34
CA ARG A 61 -12.33 6.35 -11.70
C ARG A 61 -13.26 5.84 -10.60
N SER A 62 -12.93 6.08 -9.33
CA SER A 62 -13.80 5.70 -8.21
C SER A 62 -15.12 6.47 -8.30
N SER A 63 -15.05 7.79 -8.51
CA SER A 63 -16.24 8.64 -8.66
C SER A 63 -17.08 8.26 -9.88
N LEU A 64 -16.44 8.00 -11.03
CA LEU A 64 -17.13 7.55 -12.24
C LEU A 64 -17.80 6.19 -12.03
N ARG A 65 -17.15 5.25 -11.34
CA ARG A 65 -17.76 3.94 -11.01
C ARG A 65 -18.96 4.08 -10.09
N ALA A 66 -18.88 4.95 -9.09
CA ALA A 66 -20.01 5.21 -8.19
C ALA A 66 -21.21 5.79 -8.96
N LEU A 67 -20.97 6.75 -9.86
CA LEU A 67 -22.01 7.30 -10.72
C LEU A 67 -22.63 6.22 -11.62
N LEU A 68 -21.81 5.44 -12.33
CA LEU A 68 -22.29 4.37 -13.20
C LEU A 68 -23.14 3.35 -12.42
N LYS A 69 -22.73 3.00 -11.20
CA LYS A 69 -23.48 2.09 -10.34
C LYS A 69 -24.84 2.69 -9.97
N ALA A 70 -24.88 3.94 -9.51
CA ALA A 70 -26.12 4.64 -9.19
C ALA A 70 -27.07 4.72 -10.42
N THR A 71 -26.53 5.00 -11.61
CA THR A 71 -27.34 5.02 -12.84
C THR A 71 -27.90 3.64 -13.20
N GLN A 72 -27.12 2.58 -13.00
CA GLN A 72 -27.58 1.21 -13.26
C GLN A 72 -28.67 0.79 -12.29
N ASP A 73 -28.53 1.14 -11.01
CA ASP A 73 -29.51 0.82 -9.98
C ASP A 73 -30.84 1.56 -10.27
N LEU A 74 -30.78 2.86 -10.60
CA LEU A 74 -31.96 3.62 -11.00
C LEU A 74 -32.67 3.04 -12.22
N LEU A 75 -31.92 2.62 -13.24
CA LEU A 75 -32.50 1.98 -14.43
C LEU A 75 -33.14 0.62 -14.11
N ALA A 76 -32.58 -0.12 -13.15
CA ALA A 76 -33.16 -1.38 -12.71
C ALA A 76 -34.48 -1.14 -11.96
N ASP A 77 -34.52 -0.14 -11.07
CA ASP A 77 -35.72 0.22 -10.33
C ASP A 77 -36.86 0.65 -11.26
N LEU A 78 -36.57 1.46 -12.28
CA LEU A 78 -37.56 1.88 -13.28
C LEU A 78 -38.11 0.71 -14.11
N LYS A 79 -37.31 -0.34 -14.33
CA LYS A 79 -37.76 -1.55 -15.05
C LYS A 79 -38.64 -2.46 -14.21
N ASN A 80 -38.57 -2.35 -12.89
CA ASN A 80 -39.28 -3.19 -11.94
C ASN A 80 -40.59 -2.55 -11.42
N GLN A 81 -40.98 -1.41 -12.00
CA GLN A 81 -42.29 -0.76 -11.82
C GLN A 81 -43.27 -1.26 -12.88
#